data_AF-A0A126QYG6-F1
#
_entry.id   AF-A0A126QYG6-F1
#
_cell.length_a   1.000
_cell.length_b   1.000
_cell.length_c   1.000
_cell.angle_alpha   90.00
_cell.angle_beta   90.00
_cell.angle_gamma   90.00
#
_symmetry.space_group_name_H-M   'P 1'
#
loop_
_entity.id
_entity.type
_entity.pdbx_description
1 polymer ?
#
loop_
_entity_poly.entity_id
_entity_poly.type
_entity_poly.pdbx_seq_one_letter_code
_entity_poly.pdbx_strand_id
1 'polypeptide(L)'
;MITVNVKRFNKETDEEPHIESYEIEEYPGMKVLDALEEINRKYNADISFRSSCKAGQCGSCGVKINGNGALACREEIKNNRLIEPLDFPVIKDLVVDRSSADAKIKELQLSLDCDNKASHENLKPEDIKDTKKVRSCIECYTCLSTCPVVKHFKEDFLGPYYLRYISKFDFDPRDEYDRLIEALDSGMYTCTSCGKCGSICPKNINSFGDAIEKLRAMAYARDLGPLDAHKLFKNNVVSSGRSVSKPKEPFIESVHKKWEEEGKYYTDENEDKEKVALFTGCMVDYRAQEVGYALLDVLKANNIEIDIPEGQVCCGSPLLRTGQVDVVQELVDKNKEVFKDYDKVITICAGCGATLKNDHPKYGSKLNVEDISEFLVDKLDTSKMKELNTKVTWHDPCHLARGQNIKDQPREIIEMVPGVEFEELELPCQCCGAGGGVKSGKPEIALELAKDKAEMVRVTGADYVTTICPFCQINIQDGLNEIGLENVKTLNLIQLLKMAYDE
;
A
#
# COMPACT_ATOMS: atom_id res chain seq x y z
N MET A 1 -0.80 -27.99 20.52
CA MET A 1 -2.22 -27.61 20.54
C MET A 1 -2.33 -26.17 20.08
N ILE A 2 -3.30 -25.86 19.24
CA ILE A 2 -3.61 -24.50 18.81
C ILE A 2 -5.10 -24.23 18.99
N THR A 3 -5.44 -22.97 19.24
CA THR A 3 -6.81 -22.46 19.26
C THR A 3 -7.16 -21.90 17.88
N VAL A 4 -8.26 -22.37 17.30
CA VAL A 4 -8.80 -21.90 16.02
C VAL A 4 -10.17 -21.30 16.28
N ASN A 5 -10.35 -20.04 15.89
CA ASN A 5 -11.61 -19.33 15.99
C ASN A 5 -12.30 -19.34 14.64
N VAL A 6 -13.59 -19.70 14.61
CA VAL A 6 -14.38 -19.74 13.37
C VAL A 6 -15.61 -18.86 13.55
N LYS A 7 -15.82 -17.93 12.61
CA LYS A 7 -17.05 -17.14 12.54
C LYS A 7 -18.17 -18.02 11.99
N ARG A 8 -19.15 -18.32 12.84
CA ARG A 8 -20.30 -19.18 12.57
C ARG A 8 -21.52 -18.32 12.25
N PHE A 9 -22.38 -18.85 11.39
CA PHE A 9 -23.68 -18.26 11.08
C PHE A 9 -24.47 -19.23 10.21
N ASN A 10 -25.76 -19.39 10.46
CA ASN A 10 -26.67 -20.09 9.57
C ASN A 10 -27.87 -19.19 9.26
N LYS A 11 -28.00 -18.80 7.98
CA LYS A 11 -29.06 -17.90 7.50
C LYS A 11 -30.48 -18.40 7.84
N GLU A 12 -30.67 -19.71 7.99
CA GLU A 12 -31.98 -20.30 8.25
C GLU A 12 -32.35 -20.31 9.75
N THR A 13 -31.38 -20.25 10.66
CA THR A 13 -31.61 -20.47 12.10
C THR A 13 -31.10 -19.36 13.00
N ASP A 14 -30.09 -18.61 12.57
CA ASP A 14 -29.37 -17.67 13.42
C ASP A 14 -29.80 -16.23 13.09
N GLU A 15 -29.95 -15.40 14.13
CA GLU A 15 -30.24 -13.97 13.96
C GLU A 15 -28.97 -13.18 13.62
N GLU A 16 -27.86 -13.50 14.27
CA GLU A 16 -26.58 -12.78 14.15
C GLU A 16 -25.39 -13.76 14.13
N PRO A 17 -24.28 -13.41 13.46
CA PRO A 17 -23.09 -14.26 13.46
C PRO A 17 -22.37 -14.26 14.81
N HIS A 18 -21.82 -15.40 15.19
CA HIS A 18 -21.05 -15.57 16.43
C HIS A 18 -19.68 -16.21 16.17
N ILE A 19 -18.80 -16.19 17.17
CA ILE A 19 -17.47 -16.83 17.09
C ILE A 19 -17.47 -18.06 17.99
N GLU A 20 -16.98 -19.17 17.46
CA GLU A 20 -16.70 -20.39 18.22
C GLU A 20 -15.21 -20.71 18.18
N SER A 21 -14.67 -21.15 19.31
CA SER A 21 -13.25 -21.44 19.49
C SER A 21 -13.03 -22.94 19.72
N TYR A 22 -12.05 -23.50 19.01
CA TYR A 22 -11.76 -24.93 19.01
C TYR A 22 -10.29 -25.21 19.27
N GLU A 23 -9.99 -26.23 20.06
CA GLU A 23 -8.61 -26.65 20.34
C GLU A 23 -8.25 -27.91 19.56
N ILE A 24 -7.26 -27.81 18.67
CA ILE A 24 -6.82 -28.93 17.84
C ILE A 24 -5.31 -29.18 17.99
N GLU A 25 -4.89 -30.41 17.69
CA GLU A 25 -3.47 -30.74 17.60
C GLU A 25 -2.91 -30.19 16.29
N GLU A 26 -1.85 -29.40 16.37
CA GLU A 26 -1.17 -28.82 15.21
C GLU A 26 -0.08 -29.79 14.73
N TYR A 27 0.10 -29.87 13.42
CA TYR A 27 1.25 -30.52 12.81
C TYR A 27 1.95 -29.58 11.82
N PRO A 28 3.25 -29.81 11.52
CA PRO A 28 4.00 -28.95 10.62
C PRO A 28 3.33 -28.81 9.24
N GLY A 29 3.05 -27.56 8.83
CA GLY A 29 2.44 -27.25 7.55
C GLY A 29 0.93 -27.47 7.46
N MET A 30 0.24 -27.71 8.59
CA MET A 30 -1.21 -27.83 8.66
C MET A 30 -1.91 -26.64 8.01
N LYS A 31 -2.82 -26.91 7.07
CA LYS A 31 -3.56 -25.86 6.36
C LYS A 31 -4.86 -25.52 7.09
N VAL A 32 -5.38 -24.33 6.83
CA VAL A 32 -6.69 -23.90 7.35
C VAL A 32 -7.78 -24.93 6.99
N LEU A 33 -7.73 -25.49 5.78
CA LEU A 33 -8.67 -26.53 5.35
C LEU A 33 -8.57 -27.79 6.21
N ASP A 34 -7.35 -28.23 6.54
CA ASP A 34 -7.13 -29.41 7.39
C ASP A 34 -7.66 -29.16 8.81
N ALA A 35 -7.47 -27.95 9.33
CA ALA A 35 -8.01 -27.53 10.63
C ALA A 35 -9.54 -27.58 10.66
N LEU A 36 -10.22 -27.08 9.62
CA LEU A 36 -11.68 -27.13 9.53
C LEU A 36 -12.20 -28.57 9.46
N GLU A 37 -11.53 -29.44 8.69
CA GLU A 37 -11.85 -30.87 8.59
C GLU A 37 -11.64 -31.58 9.95
N GLU A 38 -10.55 -31.26 10.66
CA GLU A 38 -10.26 -31.81 11.98
C GLU A 38 -11.26 -31.35 13.05
N ILE A 39 -11.65 -30.07 13.05
CA ILE A 39 -12.66 -29.54 13.96
C ILE A 39 -13.99 -30.26 13.76
N ASN A 40 -14.43 -30.41 12.50
CA ASN A 40 -15.65 -31.15 12.20
C ASN A 40 -15.56 -32.62 12.66
N ARG A 41 -14.42 -33.28 12.44
CA ARG A 41 -14.21 -34.68 12.87
C ARG A 41 -14.20 -34.84 14.39
N LYS A 42 -13.48 -33.98 15.10
CA LYS A 42 -13.25 -34.08 16.55
C LYS A 42 -14.46 -33.63 17.37
N TYR A 43 -15.11 -32.56 16.94
CA TYR A 43 -16.16 -31.89 17.71
C TYR A 43 -17.57 -32.10 17.15
N ASN A 44 -17.71 -32.70 15.97
CA ASN A 44 -18.99 -32.74 15.24
C ASN A 44 -19.60 -31.34 15.07
N ALA A 45 -18.75 -30.34 14.79
CA ALA A 45 -19.09 -28.92 14.76
C ALA A 45 -19.99 -28.50 13.58
N ASP A 46 -20.11 -29.35 12.56
CA ASP A 46 -20.91 -29.12 11.33
C ASP A 46 -20.60 -27.77 10.63
N ILE A 47 -19.33 -27.38 10.62
CA ILE A 47 -18.86 -26.17 9.96
C ILE A 47 -18.93 -26.36 8.45
N SER A 48 -19.66 -25.47 7.78
CA SER A 48 -19.80 -25.49 6.32
C SER A 48 -18.72 -24.64 5.64
N PHE A 49 -18.01 -25.24 4.69
CA PHE A 49 -17.00 -24.56 3.86
C PHE A 49 -16.92 -25.19 2.47
N ARG A 50 -16.47 -24.41 1.48
CA ARG A 50 -16.26 -24.92 0.12
C ARG A 50 -14.86 -25.52 -0.03
N SER A 51 -14.79 -26.74 -0.54
CA SER A 51 -13.53 -27.42 -0.89
C SER A 51 -13.71 -28.19 -2.20
N SER A 52 -12.71 -28.15 -3.08
CA SER A 52 -12.76 -28.83 -4.39
C SER A 52 -11.39 -29.39 -4.75
N CYS A 53 -10.52 -28.61 -5.41
CA CYS A 53 -9.25 -29.15 -5.91
C CYS A 53 -8.16 -29.39 -4.84
N LYS A 54 -8.28 -28.78 -3.65
CA LYS A 54 -7.26 -28.72 -2.57
C LYS A 54 -5.81 -28.34 -2.98
N ALA A 55 -5.61 -27.83 -4.20
CA ALA A 55 -4.28 -27.55 -4.77
C ALA A 55 -4.08 -26.07 -5.16
N GLY A 56 -4.93 -25.16 -4.70
CA GLY A 56 -4.84 -23.73 -5.02
C GLY A 56 -5.12 -23.38 -6.50
N GLN A 57 -5.91 -24.22 -7.19
CA GLN A 57 -6.22 -24.06 -8.61
C GLN A 57 -7.64 -23.56 -8.88
N CYS A 58 -8.64 -24.03 -8.14
CA CYS A 58 -10.04 -23.70 -8.40
C CYS A 58 -10.57 -22.44 -7.71
N GLY A 59 -9.84 -21.88 -6.73
CA GLY A 59 -10.28 -20.72 -5.94
C GLY A 59 -11.48 -20.94 -4.99
N SER A 60 -12.09 -22.12 -5.00
CA SER A 60 -13.35 -22.41 -4.28
C SER A 60 -13.29 -22.15 -2.77
N CYS A 61 -12.18 -22.54 -2.12
CA CYS A 61 -11.95 -22.42 -0.68
C CYS A 61 -11.44 -21.02 -0.24
N GLY A 62 -11.81 -19.97 -0.96
CA GLY A 62 -11.51 -18.59 -0.56
C GLY A 62 -12.24 -18.22 0.73
N VAL A 63 -11.51 -17.70 1.71
CA VAL A 63 -11.97 -17.27 3.05
C VAL A 63 -11.18 -16.03 3.48
N LYS A 64 -11.50 -15.45 4.64
CA LYS A 64 -10.61 -14.47 5.31
C LYS A 64 -9.99 -15.08 6.57
N ILE A 65 -8.76 -14.69 6.86
CA ILE A 65 -8.00 -15.03 8.06
C ILE A 65 -7.57 -13.73 8.72
N ASN A 66 -8.10 -13.45 9.92
CA ASN A 66 -7.94 -12.17 10.62
C ASN A 66 -8.20 -10.97 9.67
N GLY A 67 -9.37 -10.95 9.01
CA GLY A 67 -9.76 -9.92 8.05
C GLY A 67 -9.08 -9.98 6.67
N ASN A 68 -8.09 -10.86 6.45
CA ASN A 68 -7.33 -10.92 5.20
C ASN A 68 -7.72 -12.11 4.33
N GLY A 69 -8.06 -11.87 3.06
CA GLY A 69 -8.41 -12.92 2.12
C GLY A 69 -7.27 -13.91 1.88
N ALA A 70 -7.58 -15.20 1.94
CA ALA A 70 -6.65 -16.29 1.71
C ALA A 70 -7.35 -17.50 1.07
N LEU A 71 -6.57 -18.47 0.60
CA LEU A 71 -7.11 -19.78 0.23
C LEU A 71 -6.90 -20.75 1.38
N ALA A 72 -7.99 -21.31 1.92
CA ALA A 72 -7.91 -22.23 3.05
C ALA A 72 -7.01 -23.46 2.79
N CYS A 73 -6.91 -23.93 1.54
CA CYS A 73 -6.04 -25.05 1.17
C CYS A 73 -4.55 -24.69 1.03
N ARG A 74 -4.17 -23.40 1.09
CA ARG A 74 -2.78 -22.95 0.96
C ARG A 74 -2.25 -22.28 2.22
N GLU A 75 -3.11 -21.52 2.88
CA GLU A 75 -2.77 -20.79 4.10
C GLU A 75 -2.51 -21.77 5.23
N GLU A 76 -1.42 -21.55 5.95
CA GLU A 76 -1.09 -22.32 7.15
C GLU A 76 -1.91 -21.79 8.32
N ILE A 77 -2.53 -22.71 9.06
CA ILE A 77 -3.19 -22.33 10.31
C ILE A 77 -2.11 -22.07 11.37
N LYS A 78 -2.33 -21.07 12.22
CA LYS A 78 -1.49 -20.76 13.38
C LYS A 78 -2.39 -20.58 14.59
N ASN A 79 -1.79 -20.61 15.78
CA ASN A 79 -2.52 -20.36 17.02
C ASN A 79 -3.29 -19.03 17.00
N ASN A 80 -4.49 -19.05 17.58
CA ASN A 80 -5.38 -17.91 17.78
C ASN A 80 -5.78 -17.16 16.48
N ARG A 81 -5.97 -17.90 15.39
CA ARG A 81 -6.45 -17.32 14.11
C ARG A 81 -7.97 -17.35 14.04
N LEU A 82 -8.55 -16.28 13.51
CA LEU A 82 -9.97 -16.16 13.19
C LEU A 82 -10.19 -16.43 11.70
N ILE A 83 -11.01 -17.43 11.41
CA ILE A 83 -11.45 -17.80 10.06
C ILE A 83 -12.85 -17.21 9.84
N GLU A 84 -13.01 -16.44 8.76
CA GLU A 84 -14.25 -15.74 8.44
C GLU A 84 -14.67 -16.02 6.98
N PRO A 85 -15.98 -15.93 6.67
CA PRO A 85 -16.44 -15.93 5.29
C PRO A 85 -15.89 -14.74 4.50
N LEU A 86 -15.93 -14.84 3.17
CA LEU A 86 -15.72 -13.69 2.28
C LEU A 86 -16.87 -12.67 2.46
N ASP A 87 -16.63 -11.40 2.09
CA ASP A 87 -17.58 -10.29 2.26
C ASP A 87 -18.73 -10.31 1.22
N PHE A 88 -19.49 -11.39 1.27
CA PHE A 88 -20.68 -11.69 0.50
C PHE A 88 -21.78 -12.15 1.47
N PRO A 89 -23.07 -12.18 1.07
CA PRO A 89 -24.11 -12.75 1.90
C PRO A 89 -23.78 -14.19 2.31
N VAL A 90 -23.73 -14.44 3.62
CA VAL A 90 -23.39 -15.76 4.18
C VAL A 90 -24.61 -16.68 4.06
N ILE A 91 -24.40 -17.89 3.55
CA ILE A 91 -25.42 -18.95 3.50
C ILE A 91 -25.34 -19.76 4.79
N LYS A 92 -24.16 -20.35 5.03
CA LYS A 92 -23.81 -21.07 6.26
C LYS A 92 -22.31 -21.04 6.48
N ASP A 93 -21.88 -20.56 7.63
CA ASP A 93 -20.51 -20.43 8.11
C ASP A 93 -19.58 -19.75 7.10
N LEU A 94 -18.73 -20.52 6.41
CA LEU A 94 -17.74 -20.01 5.46
C LEU A 94 -18.25 -20.10 4.00
N VAL A 95 -19.48 -20.58 3.78
CA VAL A 95 -20.14 -20.65 2.48
C VAL A 95 -20.95 -19.37 2.25
N VAL A 96 -20.63 -18.68 1.16
CA VAL A 96 -21.29 -17.43 0.75
C VAL A 96 -22.02 -17.57 -0.58
N ASP A 97 -23.00 -16.69 -0.79
CA ASP A 97 -23.69 -16.49 -2.05
C ASP A 97 -22.91 -15.51 -2.95
N ARG A 98 -22.50 -15.98 -4.13
CA ARG A 98 -21.70 -15.21 -5.11
C ARG A 98 -22.54 -14.74 -6.31
N SER A 99 -23.86 -14.96 -6.29
CA SER A 99 -24.75 -14.70 -7.43
C SER A 99 -24.72 -13.23 -7.88
N SER A 100 -24.50 -12.30 -6.95
CA SER A 100 -24.34 -10.87 -7.27
C SER A 100 -23.10 -10.59 -8.13
N ALA A 101 -22.00 -11.31 -7.91
CA ALA A 101 -20.80 -11.17 -8.72
C ALA A 101 -21.02 -11.74 -10.13
N ASP A 102 -21.67 -12.90 -10.23
CA ASP A 102 -22.00 -13.53 -11.51
C ASP A 102 -22.95 -12.66 -12.35
N ALA A 103 -23.90 -11.98 -11.70
CA ALA A 103 -24.78 -11.02 -12.36
C ALA A 103 -23.97 -9.82 -12.91
N LYS A 104 -23.04 -9.28 -12.12
CA LYS A 104 -22.21 -8.14 -12.55
C LYS A 104 -21.27 -8.49 -13.70
N ILE A 105 -20.73 -9.71 -13.74
CA ILE A 105 -19.90 -10.21 -14.86
C ILE A 105 -20.71 -10.22 -16.16
N LYS A 106 -21.98 -10.61 -16.10
CA LYS A 106 -22.88 -10.62 -17.28
C LYS A 106 -23.22 -9.21 -17.75
N GLU A 107 -23.37 -8.27 -16.82
CA GLU A 107 -23.65 -6.86 -17.11
C GLU A 107 -22.49 -6.19 -17.85
N LEU A 108 -21.25 -6.40 -17.39
CA LEU A 108 -20.00 -5.82 -17.95
C LEU A 108 -19.51 -6.50 -19.25
N GLN A 109 -20.38 -7.26 -19.94
CA GLN A 109 -20.06 -7.95 -21.20
C GLN A 109 -18.65 -8.61 -21.24
N LEU A 110 -18.23 -9.27 -20.16
CA LEU A 110 -16.86 -9.77 -19.96
C LEU A 110 -16.56 -11.04 -20.77
N SER A 111 -16.82 -10.97 -22.07
CA SER A 111 -16.52 -11.94 -23.11
C SER A 111 -15.78 -11.22 -24.24
N LEU A 112 -14.83 -11.90 -24.87
CA LEU A 112 -14.07 -11.33 -25.99
C LEU A 112 -15.03 -10.94 -27.12
N ASP A 113 -14.98 -9.67 -27.52
CA ASP A 113 -15.72 -9.15 -28.67
C ASP A 113 -14.78 -9.15 -29.88
N CYS A 114 -15.01 -10.06 -30.82
CA CYS A 114 -14.11 -10.31 -31.94
C CYS A 114 -14.88 -10.67 -33.21
N ASP A 115 -15.49 -9.67 -33.85
CA ASP A 115 -16.24 -9.87 -35.10
C ASP A 115 -15.33 -10.07 -36.32
N ASN A 116 -14.10 -9.54 -36.32
CA ASN A 116 -13.19 -9.62 -37.46
C ASN A 116 -12.19 -10.78 -37.38
N LYS A 117 -12.46 -11.85 -38.14
CA LYS A 117 -11.60 -13.06 -38.21
C LYS A 117 -10.16 -12.80 -38.66
N ALA A 118 -9.89 -11.71 -39.39
CA ALA A 118 -8.58 -11.46 -40.01
C ALA A 118 -7.49 -11.01 -39.02
N SER A 119 -7.85 -10.51 -37.83
CA SER A 119 -6.90 -10.05 -36.80
C SER A 119 -6.29 -11.21 -35.99
N HIS A 120 -6.73 -12.45 -36.22
CA HIS A 120 -6.45 -13.59 -35.34
C HIS A 120 -5.27 -14.47 -35.75
N GLU A 121 -4.77 -14.36 -36.99
CA GLU A 121 -3.84 -15.36 -37.54
C GLU A 121 -2.36 -15.09 -37.21
N ASN A 122 -2.00 -13.92 -36.68
CA ASN A 122 -0.60 -13.51 -36.48
C ASN A 122 -0.30 -12.85 -35.11
N LEU A 123 -0.84 -13.39 -34.01
CA LEU A 123 -0.51 -12.90 -32.67
C LEU A 123 0.91 -13.28 -32.27
N LYS A 124 1.72 -12.28 -31.93
CA LYS A 124 3.06 -12.48 -31.38
C LYS A 124 3.02 -12.50 -29.85
N PRO A 125 4.02 -13.11 -29.18
CA PRO A 125 4.09 -13.09 -27.72
C PRO A 125 4.04 -11.69 -27.09
N GLU A 126 4.57 -10.68 -27.79
CA GLU A 126 4.59 -9.28 -27.37
C GLU A 126 3.18 -8.69 -27.31
N ASP A 127 2.32 -9.03 -28.28
CA ASP A 127 0.96 -8.48 -28.40
C ASP A 127 0.05 -8.91 -27.25
N ILE A 128 0.35 -10.06 -26.63
CA ILE A 128 -0.44 -10.62 -25.52
C ILE A 128 0.28 -10.54 -24.17
N LYS A 129 1.38 -9.79 -24.08
CA LYS A 129 2.22 -9.72 -22.88
C LYS A 129 1.44 -9.21 -21.67
N ASP A 130 0.62 -8.18 -21.84
CA ASP A 130 -0.10 -7.55 -20.74
C ASP A 130 -1.34 -8.35 -20.33
N THR A 131 -2.16 -8.81 -21.28
CA THR A 131 -3.29 -9.72 -20.96
C THR A 131 -2.81 -10.99 -20.25
N LYS A 132 -1.64 -11.53 -20.63
CA LYS A 132 -1.02 -12.69 -19.95
C LYS A 132 -0.78 -12.48 -18.46
N LYS A 133 -0.40 -11.28 -18.03
CA LYS A 133 -0.13 -10.98 -16.61
C LYS A 133 -1.38 -11.05 -15.74
N VAL A 134 -2.54 -10.75 -16.32
CA VAL A 134 -3.80 -10.61 -15.58
C VAL A 134 -4.77 -11.78 -15.78
N ARG A 135 -4.64 -12.55 -16.87
CA ARG A 135 -5.59 -13.60 -17.24
C ARG A 135 -5.59 -14.86 -16.37
N SER A 136 -4.62 -15.05 -15.47
CA SER A 136 -4.48 -16.24 -14.62
C SER A 136 -5.42 -16.28 -13.40
N CYS A 137 -6.48 -15.47 -13.42
CA CYS A 137 -7.50 -15.46 -12.36
C CYS A 137 -8.04 -16.87 -12.09
N ILE A 138 -8.30 -17.17 -10.82
CA ILE A 138 -9.02 -18.37 -10.38
C ILE A 138 -10.29 -18.05 -9.61
N GLU A 139 -10.75 -16.81 -9.68
CA GLU A 139 -12.06 -16.37 -9.15
C GLU A 139 -12.28 -16.78 -7.67
N CYS A 140 -11.25 -16.58 -6.86
CA CYS A 140 -11.33 -16.81 -5.41
C CYS A 140 -11.95 -15.64 -4.64
N TYR A 141 -12.18 -14.50 -5.31
CA TYR A 141 -12.79 -13.27 -4.79
C TYR A 141 -12.15 -12.62 -3.55
N THR A 142 -11.02 -13.14 -3.06
CA THR A 142 -10.29 -12.61 -1.90
C THR A 142 -9.92 -11.14 -2.04
N CYS A 143 -9.63 -10.67 -3.27
CA CYS A 143 -9.29 -9.28 -3.51
C CYS A 143 -10.47 -8.31 -3.37
N LEU A 144 -11.71 -8.76 -3.58
CA LEU A 144 -12.90 -7.96 -3.33
C LEU A 144 -13.14 -7.84 -1.82
N SER A 145 -13.12 -8.97 -1.11
CA SER A 145 -13.39 -9.05 0.34
C SER A 145 -12.27 -8.54 1.24
N THR A 146 -11.20 -7.98 0.68
CA THR A 146 -10.10 -7.39 1.46
C THR A 146 -9.77 -5.98 0.98
N CYS A 147 -10.47 -5.49 -0.05
CA CYS A 147 -10.28 -4.13 -0.50
C CYS A 147 -10.99 -3.16 0.46
N PRO A 148 -10.26 -2.26 1.15
CA PRO A 148 -10.88 -1.35 2.11
C PRO A 148 -11.82 -0.35 1.43
N VAL A 149 -11.61 -0.06 0.15
CA VAL A 149 -12.49 0.83 -0.62
C VAL A 149 -13.81 0.14 -0.96
N VAL A 150 -13.77 -1.10 -1.45
CA VAL A 150 -14.98 -1.89 -1.75
C VAL A 150 -15.79 -2.15 -0.47
N LYS A 151 -15.18 -2.20 0.71
CA LYS A 151 -15.93 -2.36 1.96
C LYS A 151 -17.01 -1.28 2.14
N HIS A 152 -16.69 -0.03 1.79
CA HIS A 152 -17.54 1.15 2.03
C HIS A 152 -18.21 1.71 0.77
N PHE A 153 -17.56 1.58 -0.40
CA PHE A 153 -17.95 2.26 -1.64
C PHE A 153 -18.18 1.25 -2.77
N LYS A 154 -19.05 0.26 -2.55
CA LYS A 154 -19.35 -0.80 -3.53
C LYS A 154 -19.99 -0.28 -4.82
N GLU A 155 -20.77 0.79 -4.70
CA GLU A 155 -21.45 1.43 -5.83
C GLU A 155 -20.50 2.32 -6.64
N ASP A 156 -19.59 3.06 -5.99
CA ASP A 156 -18.61 3.93 -6.65
C ASP A 156 -17.38 3.20 -7.18
N PHE A 157 -17.15 1.96 -6.75
CA PHE A 157 -15.97 1.18 -7.11
C PHE A 157 -16.24 -0.31 -7.08
N LEU A 158 -16.31 -0.90 -8.29
CA LEU A 158 -16.56 -2.34 -8.42
C LEU A 158 -15.43 -3.19 -7.81
N GLY A 159 -14.20 -2.66 -7.84
CA GLY A 159 -13.07 -3.29 -7.16
C GLY A 159 -12.05 -3.99 -8.07
N PRO A 160 -10.96 -4.49 -7.47
CA PRO A 160 -9.81 -5.01 -8.20
C PRO A 160 -10.09 -6.27 -9.02
N TYR A 161 -11.12 -7.06 -8.67
CA TYR A 161 -11.49 -8.25 -9.44
C TYR A 161 -12.02 -7.87 -10.84
N TYR A 162 -13.02 -6.98 -10.89
CA TYR A 162 -13.69 -6.59 -12.13
C TYR A 162 -12.79 -5.74 -13.00
N LEU A 163 -12.10 -4.73 -12.45
CA LEU A 163 -11.19 -3.90 -13.24
C LEU A 163 -10.07 -4.72 -13.86
N ARG A 164 -9.54 -5.72 -13.14
CA ARG A 164 -8.61 -6.68 -13.75
C ARG A 164 -9.27 -7.46 -14.88
N TYR A 165 -10.51 -7.91 -14.69
CA TYR A 165 -11.22 -8.71 -15.71
C TYR A 165 -11.43 -7.86 -16.98
N ILE A 166 -11.86 -6.61 -16.83
CA ILE A 166 -11.95 -5.63 -17.93
C ILE A 166 -10.58 -5.49 -18.61
N SER A 167 -9.50 -5.26 -17.84
CA SER A 167 -8.12 -5.16 -18.37
C SER A 167 -7.68 -6.39 -19.17
N LYS A 168 -8.12 -7.60 -18.80
CA LYS A 168 -7.75 -8.83 -19.53
C LYS A 168 -8.22 -8.77 -20.98
N PHE A 169 -9.40 -8.20 -21.23
CA PHE A 169 -9.96 -8.05 -22.57
C PHE A 169 -9.43 -6.79 -23.26
N ASP A 170 -9.36 -5.67 -22.54
CA ASP A 170 -8.79 -4.40 -23.07
C ASP A 170 -7.37 -4.59 -23.61
N PHE A 171 -6.56 -5.44 -22.97
CA PHE A 171 -5.19 -5.74 -23.39
C PHE A 171 -5.09 -6.90 -24.40
N ASP A 172 -6.21 -7.51 -24.78
CA ASP A 172 -6.23 -8.53 -25.82
C ASP A 172 -6.42 -7.84 -27.18
N PRO A 173 -5.45 -7.93 -28.10
CA PRO A 173 -5.51 -7.22 -29.39
C PRO A 173 -6.64 -7.69 -30.31
N ARG A 174 -7.37 -8.75 -29.91
CA ARG A 174 -8.55 -9.26 -30.63
C ARG A 174 -9.85 -8.64 -30.15
N ASP A 175 -9.86 -7.96 -29.00
CA ASP A 175 -11.05 -7.33 -28.44
C ASP A 175 -11.29 -6.00 -29.17
N GLU A 176 -12.46 -5.84 -29.77
CA GLU A 176 -12.85 -4.63 -30.51
C GLU A 176 -13.73 -3.69 -29.68
N TYR A 177 -14.18 -4.14 -28.50
CA TYR A 177 -15.01 -3.38 -27.58
C TYR A 177 -14.18 -2.36 -26.78
N ASP A 178 -14.74 -1.16 -26.56
CA ASP A 178 -14.05 -0.11 -25.79
C ASP A 178 -14.19 -0.34 -24.27
N ARG A 179 -13.39 -1.28 -23.77
CA ARG A 179 -13.32 -1.67 -22.35
C ARG A 179 -12.89 -0.54 -21.42
N LEU A 180 -12.21 0.46 -21.95
CA LEU A 180 -11.72 1.57 -21.16
C LEU A 180 -12.87 2.43 -20.59
N ILE A 181 -13.96 2.58 -21.35
CA ILE A 181 -15.16 3.28 -20.87
C ILE A 181 -15.81 2.50 -19.73
N GLU A 182 -15.96 1.17 -19.87
CA GLU A 182 -16.45 0.33 -18.78
C GLU A 182 -15.58 0.43 -17.52
N ALA A 183 -14.25 0.50 -17.69
CA ALA A 183 -13.34 0.68 -16.57
C ALA A 183 -13.54 2.02 -15.86
N LEU A 184 -13.76 3.11 -16.61
CA LEU A 184 -14.06 4.44 -16.06
C LEU A 184 -15.36 4.42 -15.26
N ASP A 185 -16.43 3.88 -15.84
CA ASP A 185 -17.74 3.74 -15.21
C ASP A 185 -17.71 2.82 -13.98
N SER A 186 -16.78 1.86 -13.97
CA SER A 186 -16.51 0.97 -12.82
C SER A 186 -15.76 1.65 -11.66
N GLY A 187 -15.50 2.95 -11.74
CA GLY A 187 -14.86 3.72 -10.68
C GLY A 187 -13.34 3.58 -10.63
N MET A 188 -12.66 3.39 -11.78
CA MET A 188 -11.21 3.15 -11.83
C MET A 188 -10.36 4.12 -10.97
N TYR A 189 -10.73 5.41 -10.90
CA TYR A 189 -10.01 6.42 -10.10
C TYR A 189 -10.30 6.41 -8.60
N THR A 190 -11.15 5.51 -8.13
CA THR A 190 -11.42 5.25 -6.71
C THR A 190 -10.39 4.30 -6.08
N CYS A 191 -9.62 3.56 -6.88
CA CYS A 191 -8.56 2.69 -6.38
C CYS A 191 -7.39 3.49 -5.77
N THR A 192 -7.05 3.20 -4.51
CA THR A 192 -5.94 3.86 -3.77
C THR A 192 -4.54 3.39 -4.18
N SER A 193 -4.43 2.45 -5.13
CA SER A 193 -3.16 1.79 -5.50
C SER A 193 -2.38 1.18 -4.32
N CYS A 194 -3.05 0.83 -3.22
CA CYS A 194 -2.39 0.37 -1.99
C CYS A 194 -1.82 -1.07 -2.06
N GLY A 195 -2.02 -1.76 -3.18
CA GLY A 195 -1.48 -3.09 -3.43
C GLY A 195 -2.04 -4.24 -2.59
N LYS A 196 -3.08 -4.01 -1.76
CA LYS A 196 -3.65 -5.07 -0.92
C LYS A 196 -4.09 -6.28 -1.74
N CYS A 197 -4.80 -6.04 -2.84
CA CYS A 197 -5.27 -7.09 -3.77
C CYS A 197 -4.14 -7.94 -4.36
N GLY A 198 -2.98 -7.33 -4.66
CA GLY A 198 -1.81 -8.05 -5.15
C GLY A 198 -1.15 -8.89 -4.07
N SER A 199 -1.01 -8.33 -2.86
CA SER A 199 -0.35 -9.02 -1.73
C SER A 199 -1.06 -10.29 -1.26
N ILE A 200 -2.37 -10.40 -1.48
CA ILE A 200 -3.17 -11.57 -1.08
C ILE A 200 -3.50 -12.50 -2.26
N CYS A 201 -3.06 -12.17 -3.47
CA CYS A 201 -3.47 -12.91 -4.66
C CYS A 201 -2.73 -14.26 -4.71
N PRO A 202 -3.43 -15.41 -4.67
CA PRO A 202 -2.78 -16.73 -4.71
C PRO A 202 -2.09 -17.05 -6.04
N LYS A 203 -2.33 -16.23 -7.07
CA LYS A 203 -1.75 -16.31 -8.41
C LYS A 203 -0.76 -15.17 -8.69
N ASN A 204 -0.41 -14.38 -7.67
CA ASN A 204 0.54 -13.27 -7.77
C ASN A 204 0.15 -12.24 -8.85
N ILE A 205 -1.15 -12.01 -9.03
CA ILE A 205 -1.65 -11.05 -10.02
C ILE A 205 -1.61 -9.65 -9.41
N ASN A 206 -0.83 -8.76 -10.01
CA ASN A 206 -0.76 -7.36 -9.62
C ASN A 206 -1.92 -6.56 -10.22
N SER A 207 -3.13 -6.74 -9.67
CA SER A 207 -4.34 -6.08 -10.19
C SER A 207 -4.28 -4.54 -10.18
N PHE A 208 -3.52 -3.92 -9.29
CA PHE A 208 -3.43 -2.46 -9.26
C PHE A 208 -2.44 -1.94 -10.30
N GLY A 209 -1.22 -2.49 -10.36
CA GLY A 209 -0.17 -2.00 -11.27
C GLY A 209 -0.30 -2.52 -12.70
N ASP A 210 -0.52 -3.82 -12.88
CA ASP A 210 -0.59 -4.45 -14.21
C ASP A 210 -1.98 -4.37 -14.86
N ALA A 211 -3.00 -3.85 -14.15
CA ALA A 211 -4.34 -3.63 -14.67
C ALA A 211 -4.79 -2.17 -14.48
N ILE A 212 -5.13 -1.76 -13.26
CA ILE A 212 -5.77 -0.45 -13.00
C ILE A 212 -4.88 0.73 -13.43
N GLU A 213 -3.62 0.77 -13.05
CA GLU A 213 -2.70 1.87 -13.39
C GLU A 213 -2.40 1.93 -14.89
N LYS A 214 -2.34 0.76 -15.54
CA LYS A 214 -2.18 0.68 -16.99
C LYS A 214 -3.42 1.21 -17.72
N LEU A 215 -4.63 0.86 -17.27
CA LEU A 215 -5.87 1.44 -17.77
C LEU A 215 -5.90 2.97 -17.55
N ARG A 216 -5.45 3.47 -16.40
CA ARG A 216 -5.32 4.92 -16.17
C ARG A 216 -4.37 5.59 -17.16
N ALA A 217 -3.24 4.96 -17.47
CA ALA A 217 -2.30 5.47 -18.46
C ALA A 217 -2.91 5.50 -19.87
N MET A 218 -3.72 4.51 -20.22
CA MET A 218 -4.47 4.49 -21.49
C MET A 218 -5.57 5.56 -21.54
N ALA A 219 -6.29 5.76 -20.44
CA ALA A 219 -7.28 6.84 -20.32
C ALA A 219 -6.64 8.21 -20.49
N TYR A 220 -5.48 8.43 -19.88
CA TYR A 220 -4.71 9.65 -20.06
C TYR A 220 -4.25 9.84 -21.50
N ALA A 221 -3.71 8.81 -22.15
CA ALA A 221 -3.27 8.87 -23.55
C ALA A 221 -4.41 9.15 -24.55
N ARG A 222 -5.66 8.89 -24.16
CA ARG A 222 -6.87 9.13 -24.95
C ARG A 222 -7.66 10.37 -24.52
N ASP A 223 -7.10 11.20 -23.63
CA ASP A 223 -7.75 12.39 -23.06
C ASP A 223 -9.09 12.10 -22.32
N LEU A 224 -9.28 10.86 -21.84
CA LEU A 224 -10.44 10.43 -21.06
C LEU A 224 -10.24 10.56 -19.54
N GLY A 225 -9.02 10.90 -19.11
CA GLY A 225 -8.66 11.12 -17.72
C GLY A 225 -7.28 11.79 -17.60
N PRO A 226 -6.73 11.91 -16.39
CA PRO A 226 -7.35 11.58 -15.11
C PRO A 226 -8.37 12.62 -14.65
N LEU A 227 -8.88 12.47 -13.43
CA LEU A 227 -9.75 13.47 -12.79
C LEU A 227 -9.07 14.85 -12.79
N ASP A 228 -9.85 15.94 -12.83
CA ASP A 228 -9.31 17.30 -12.91
C ASP A 228 -8.35 17.62 -11.75
N ALA A 229 -8.65 17.15 -10.55
CA ALA A 229 -7.77 17.31 -9.39
C ALA A 229 -6.39 16.63 -9.57
N HIS A 230 -6.30 15.56 -10.37
CA HIS A 230 -5.05 14.83 -10.63
C HIS A 230 -4.16 15.53 -11.66
N LYS A 231 -4.76 16.32 -12.57
CA LYS A 231 -4.03 17.13 -13.56
C LYS A 231 -3.05 18.10 -12.90
N LEU A 232 -3.39 18.57 -11.70
CA LEU A 232 -2.53 19.43 -10.89
C LEU A 232 -1.18 18.80 -10.55
N PHE A 233 -1.08 17.47 -10.43
CA PHE A 233 0.19 16.80 -10.18
C PHE A 233 1.18 17.04 -11.33
N LYS A 234 0.74 16.87 -12.58
CA LYS A 234 1.60 17.11 -13.75
C LYS A 234 1.95 18.59 -13.85
N ASN A 235 0.97 19.48 -13.68
CA ASN A 235 1.18 20.93 -13.77
C ASN A 235 2.23 21.41 -12.75
N ASN A 236 2.14 20.95 -11.49
CA ASN A 236 3.13 21.28 -10.47
C ASN A 236 4.51 20.70 -10.81
N VAL A 237 4.57 19.45 -11.30
CA VAL A 237 5.84 18.80 -11.63
C VAL A 237 6.54 19.52 -12.78
N VAL A 238 5.82 19.88 -13.84
CA VAL A 238 6.40 20.60 -14.99
C VAL A 238 6.85 22.00 -14.59
N SER A 239 6.09 22.70 -13.73
CA SER A 239 6.40 24.08 -13.36
C SER A 239 7.47 24.22 -12.27
N SER A 240 7.57 23.28 -11.33
CA SER A 240 8.41 23.39 -10.13
C SER A 240 9.32 22.20 -9.87
N GLY A 241 9.18 21.10 -10.63
CA GLY A 241 9.87 19.85 -10.34
C GLY A 241 9.30 19.07 -9.15
N ARG A 242 8.17 19.50 -8.56
CA ARG A 242 7.50 18.83 -7.42
C ARG A 242 6.01 18.59 -7.69
N SER A 243 5.42 17.59 -7.07
CA SER A 243 3.99 17.25 -7.25
C SER A 243 3.03 18.08 -6.40
N VAL A 244 3.55 19.00 -5.58
CA VAL A 244 2.78 19.87 -4.69
C VAL A 244 3.15 21.33 -4.95
N SER A 245 2.29 22.24 -4.51
CA SER A 245 2.48 23.69 -4.64
C SER A 245 3.78 24.16 -4.01
N LYS A 246 4.55 25.01 -4.72
CA LYS A 246 5.81 25.59 -4.25
C LYS A 246 5.58 26.53 -3.06
N PRO A 247 6.25 26.35 -1.92
CA PRO A 247 6.19 27.28 -0.78
C PRO A 247 7.04 28.52 -1.06
N LYS A 248 7.02 29.48 -0.13
CA LYS A 248 7.89 30.67 -0.19
C LYS A 248 9.37 30.27 -0.20
N GLU A 249 9.74 29.31 0.64
CA GLU A 249 11.11 28.83 0.75
C GLU A 249 11.11 27.29 0.85
N PRO A 250 11.69 26.58 -0.15
CA PRO A 250 11.90 25.14 -0.11
C PRO A 250 12.93 24.70 0.94
N PHE A 251 12.78 23.49 1.47
CA PHE A 251 13.69 22.91 2.46
C PHE A 251 15.11 22.78 1.92
N ILE A 252 15.29 22.27 0.70
CA ILE A 252 16.63 22.12 0.11
C ILE A 252 17.32 23.50 0.05
N GLU A 253 16.62 24.51 -0.42
CA GLU A 253 17.15 25.89 -0.52
C GLU A 253 17.53 26.44 0.86
N SER A 254 16.67 26.27 1.87
CA SER A 254 16.96 26.70 3.25
C SER A 254 18.20 26.00 3.84
N VAL A 255 18.36 24.70 3.59
CA VAL A 255 19.50 23.93 4.11
C VAL A 255 20.81 24.36 3.44
N HIS A 256 20.82 24.57 2.13
CA HIS A 256 22.02 25.03 1.42
C HIS A 256 22.45 26.43 1.84
N LYS A 257 21.51 27.37 1.98
CA LYS A 257 21.82 28.71 2.55
C LYS A 257 22.48 28.60 3.92
N LYS A 258 21.93 27.75 4.79
CA LYS A 258 22.50 27.52 6.12
C LYS A 258 23.89 26.90 6.05
N TRP A 259 24.12 25.95 5.15
CA TRP A 259 25.44 25.34 4.94
C TRP A 259 26.47 26.32 4.37
N GLU A 260 26.05 27.27 3.53
CA GLU A 260 26.92 28.35 3.04
C GLU A 260 27.30 29.33 4.16
N GLU A 261 26.37 29.65 5.07
CA GLU A 261 26.56 30.62 6.15
C GLU A 261 27.32 30.04 7.36
N GLU A 262 26.96 28.83 7.79
CA GLU A 262 27.43 28.20 9.03
C GLU A 262 28.41 27.03 8.79
N GLY A 263 28.53 26.57 7.55
CA GLY A 263 29.20 25.31 7.21
C GLY A 263 28.30 24.08 7.38
N LYS A 264 28.69 22.96 6.77
CA LYS A 264 28.09 21.65 7.07
C LYS A 264 28.44 21.24 8.51
N TYR A 265 27.61 20.42 9.14
CA TYR A 265 27.89 19.88 10.48
C TYR A 265 28.93 18.73 10.47
N TYR A 266 29.44 18.36 9.29
CA TYR A 266 30.45 17.34 9.05
C TYR A 266 31.47 17.81 8.01
N THR A 267 32.59 17.09 7.89
CA THR A 267 33.68 17.43 6.97
C THR A 267 33.77 16.45 5.80
N ASP A 268 34.01 16.95 4.60
CA ASP A 268 34.19 16.13 3.38
C ASP A 268 35.63 15.55 3.26
N GLU A 269 36.34 15.37 4.39
CA GLU A 269 37.79 15.13 4.43
C GLU A 269 38.22 13.70 4.10
N ASN A 270 37.28 12.75 3.98
CA ASN A 270 37.59 11.34 3.77
C ASN A 270 37.04 10.81 2.43
N GLU A 271 37.89 10.79 1.40
CA GLU A 271 37.54 10.34 0.05
C GLU A 271 37.13 8.85 -0.02
N ASP A 272 37.52 8.03 0.96
CA ASP A 272 37.24 6.58 1.02
C ASP A 272 35.90 6.22 1.69
N LYS A 273 35.11 7.21 2.13
CA LYS A 273 33.83 7.00 2.82
C LYS A 273 32.67 6.86 1.83
N GLU A 274 31.72 5.95 2.12
CA GLU A 274 30.47 5.79 1.35
C GLU A 274 29.73 7.13 1.26
N LYS A 275 29.48 7.62 0.03
CA LYS A 275 28.77 8.87 -0.22
C LYS A 275 27.26 8.64 -0.17
N VAL A 276 26.62 9.18 0.86
CA VAL A 276 25.19 9.01 1.13
C VAL A 276 24.44 10.30 0.87
N ALA A 277 23.39 10.26 0.06
CA ALA A 277 22.52 11.40 -0.22
C ALA A 277 21.07 11.16 0.17
N LEU A 278 20.37 12.23 0.54
CA LEU A 278 18.93 12.22 0.82
C LEU A 278 18.11 12.63 -0.41
N PHE A 279 17.22 11.74 -0.83
CA PHE A 279 16.07 12.07 -1.66
C PHE A 279 14.93 12.58 -0.78
N THR A 280 14.74 13.91 -0.75
CA THR A 280 13.74 14.57 0.10
C THR A 280 12.31 14.30 -0.40
N GLY A 281 12.16 14.18 -1.71
CA GLY A 281 10.86 14.08 -2.36
C GLY A 281 10.01 15.35 -2.17
N CYS A 282 8.78 15.30 -2.65
CA CYS A 282 7.95 16.50 -2.75
C CYS A 282 7.41 17.01 -1.42
N MET A 283 7.10 16.11 -0.49
CA MET A 283 6.46 16.49 0.76
C MET A 283 7.46 17.16 1.68
N VAL A 284 8.61 16.55 1.95
CA VAL A 284 9.64 17.12 2.83
C VAL A 284 10.17 18.42 2.26
N ASP A 285 10.34 18.50 0.94
CA ASP A 285 10.86 19.72 0.35
C ASP A 285 9.89 20.91 0.49
N TYR A 286 8.58 20.69 0.26
CA TYR A 286 7.63 21.78 0.04
C TYR A 286 6.50 21.91 1.09
N ARG A 287 6.18 20.89 1.88
CA ARG A 287 5.00 20.89 2.77
C ARG A 287 5.24 20.40 4.20
N ALA A 288 5.98 19.30 4.35
CA ALA A 288 6.29 18.64 5.62
C ALA A 288 7.78 18.84 5.96
N GLN A 289 8.24 20.09 5.87
CA GLN A 289 9.66 20.46 6.02
C GLN A 289 10.17 20.17 7.42
N GLU A 290 9.30 20.21 8.43
CA GLU A 290 9.59 19.83 9.81
C GLU A 290 10.15 18.42 9.94
N VAL A 291 9.76 17.49 9.07
CA VAL A 291 10.32 16.13 9.04
C VAL A 291 11.77 16.14 8.56
N GLY A 292 12.10 17.00 7.58
CA GLY A 292 13.46 17.16 7.07
C GLY A 292 14.39 17.78 8.11
N TYR A 293 13.94 18.82 8.83
CA TYR A 293 14.72 19.41 9.92
C TYR A 293 14.90 18.45 11.08
N ALA A 294 13.85 17.72 11.47
CA ALA A 294 13.94 16.66 12.47
C ALA A 294 14.99 15.60 12.09
N LEU A 295 15.07 15.24 10.80
CA LEU A 295 16.07 14.30 10.33
C LEU A 295 17.49 14.85 10.53
N LEU A 296 17.74 16.11 10.16
CA LEU A 296 19.06 16.72 10.33
C LEU A 296 19.50 16.73 11.80
N ASP A 297 18.59 17.01 12.72
CA ASP A 297 18.88 16.99 14.16
C ASP A 297 19.24 15.58 14.65
N VAL A 298 18.46 14.57 14.23
CA VAL A 298 18.72 13.15 14.55
C VAL A 298 20.05 12.69 13.96
N LEU A 299 20.36 13.03 12.71
CA LEU A 299 21.62 12.67 12.06
C LEU A 299 22.82 13.30 12.79
N LYS A 300 22.70 14.59 13.15
CA LYS A 300 23.73 15.32 13.90
C LYS A 300 23.99 14.71 15.28
N ALA A 301 22.95 14.35 16.03
CA ALA A 301 23.09 13.70 17.33
C ALA A 301 23.85 12.35 17.26
N ASN A 302 23.77 11.68 16.11
CA ASN A 302 24.39 10.38 15.86
C ASN A 302 25.70 10.45 15.06
N ASN A 303 26.21 11.64 14.75
CA ASN A 303 27.40 11.83 13.89
C ASN A 303 27.27 11.11 12.53
N ILE A 304 26.07 11.07 11.97
CA ILE A 304 25.80 10.48 10.66
C ILE A 304 25.83 11.58 9.61
N GLU A 305 26.55 11.35 8.52
CA GLU A 305 26.74 12.34 7.45
C GLU A 305 25.87 11.97 6.25
N ILE A 306 25.07 12.93 5.78
CA ILE A 306 24.24 12.79 4.58
C ILE A 306 24.24 14.12 3.82
N ASP A 307 24.48 14.05 2.51
CA ASP A 307 24.34 15.17 1.58
C ASP A 307 22.88 15.33 1.12
N ILE A 308 22.49 16.56 0.78
CA ILE A 308 21.17 16.86 0.22
C ILE A 308 21.40 17.56 -1.12
N PRO A 309 21.58 16.84 -2.25
CA PRO A 309 21.90 17.48 -3.51
C PRO A 309 20.73 18.31 -4.04
N GLU A 310 21.06 19.49 -4.57
CA GLU A 310 20.13 20.33 -5.34
C GLU A 310 19.77 19.67 -6.68
N GLY A 311 18.72 20.18 -7.33
CA GLY A 311 18.34 19.71 -8.67
C GLY A 311 17.54 18.40 -8.71
N GLN A 312 17.46 17.64 -7.61
CA GLN A 312 16.55 16.48 -7.52
C GLN A 312 15.11 16.91 -7.83
N VAL A 313 14.33 16.05 -8.49
CA VAL A 313 12.94 16.28 -8.92
C VAL A 313 12.00 15.19 -8.40
N CYS A 314 10.69 15.42 -8.51
CA CYS A 314 9.64 14.47 -8.14
C CYS A 314 9.97 13.04 -8.60
N CYS A 315 9.77 12.05 -7.71
CA CYS A 315 10.00 10.65 -8.05
C CYS A 315 9.05 10.12 -9.13
N GLY A 316 7.98 10.84 -9.46
CA GLY A 316 6.98 10.46 -10.46
C GLY A 316 5.83 9.63 -9.89
N SER A 317 5.85 9.28 -8.59
CA SER A 317 4.85 8.40 -7.98
C SER A 317 3.41 8.87 -8.22
N PRO A 318 2.99 10.12 -7.92
CA PRO A 318 1.61 10.56 -8.18
C PRO A 318 1.20 10.43 -9.64
N LEU A 319 2.13 10.69 -10.57
CA LEU A 319 1.87 10.65 -12.01
C LEU A 319 1.66 9.22 -12.51
N LEU A 320 2.51 8.28 -12.08
CA LEU A 320 2.36 6.86 -12.38
C LEU A 320 1.02 6.33 -11.88
N ARG A 321 0.65 6.68 -10.64
CA ARG A 321 -0.60 6.19 -10.03
C ARG A 321 -1.84 6.79 -10.68
N THR A 322 -1.78 8.00 -11.26
CA THR A 322 -2.90 8.63 -11.95
C THR A 322 -2.86 8.47 -13.48
N GLY A 323 -1.85 7.80 -14.04
CA GLY A 323 -1.75 7.52 -15.48
C GLY A 323 -1.01 8.56 -16.32
N GLN A 324 -0.49 9.63 -15.73
CA GLN A 324 0.19 10.73 -16.43
C GLN A 324 1.66 10.39 -16.73
N VAL A 325 1.88 9.35 -17.53
CA VAL A 325 3.18 8.68 -17.67
C VAL A 325 4.17 9.35 -18.64
N ASP A 326 3.71 10.31 -19.45
CA ASP A 326 4.47 10.92 -20.55
C ASP A 326 5.72 11.71 -20.09
N VAL A 327 5.71 12.24 -18.87
CA VAL A 327 6.83 13.02 -18.31
C VAL A 327 7.75 12.21 -17.40
N VAL A 328 7.42 10.93 -17.11
CA VAL A 328 8.13 10.14 -16.10
C VAL A 328 9.59 9.89 -16.47
N GLN A 329 9.88 9.61 -17.75
CA GLN A 329 11.25 9.35 -18.21
C GLN A 329 12.19 10.54 -17.91
N GLU A 330 11.74 11.78 -18.17
CA GLU A 330 12.53 12.98 -17.91
C GLU A 330 12.84 13.16 -16.42
N LEU A 331 11.88 12.84 -15.54
CA LEU A 331 12.08 12.90 -14.09
C LEU A 331 13.09 11.86 -13.61
N VAL A 332 13.06 10.66 -14.19
CA VAL A 332 14.01 9.60 -13.88
C VAL A 332 15.41 10.01 -14.31
N ASP A 333 15.58 10.53 -15.52
CA ASP A 333 16.90 10.93 -16.03
C ASP A 333 17.50 12.09 -15.25
N LYS A 334 16.71 13.10 -14.86
CA LYS A 334 17.15 14.18 -13.98
C LYS A 334 17.65 13.66 -12.63
N ASN A 335 16.87 12.79 -11.99
CA ASN A 335 17.27 12.23 -10.69
C ASN A 335 18.51 11.34 -10.82
N LYS A 336 18.62 10.53 -11.89
CA LYS A 336 19.83 9.73 -12.14
C LYS A 336 21.08 10.60 -12.23
N GLU A 337 20.99 11.73 -12.94
CA GLU A 337 22.12 12.65 -13.09
C GLU A 337 22.51 13.29 -11.75
N VAL A 338 21.53 13.72 -10.95
CA VAL A 338 21.76 14.32 -9.63
C VAL A 338 22.43 13.36 -8.65
N PHE A 339 22.03 12.08 -8.69
CA PHE A 339 22.50 11.07 -7.74
C PHE A 339 23.64 10.17 -8.28
N LYS A 340 24.22 10.49 -9.46
CA LYS A 340 25.19 9.60 -10.13
C LYS A 340 26.49 9.36 -9.36
N ASP A 341 26.91 10.34 -8.57
CA ASP A 341 28.18 10.35 -7.83
C ASP A 341 28.03 9.90 -6.38
N TYR A 342 26.84 9.39 -5.99
CA TYR A 342 26.54 8.88 -4.66
C TYR A 342 26.41 7.35 -4.67
N ASP A 343 26.99 6.71 -3.67
CA ASP A 343 26.95 5.25 -3.50
C ASP A 343 25.58 4.78 -2.99
N LYS A 344 24.85 5.66 -2.30
CA LYS A 344 23.57 5.34 -1.66
C LYS A 344 22.63 6.54 -1.61
N VAL A 345 21.35 6.30 -1.90
CA VAL A 345 20.27 7.29 -1.88
C VAL A 345 19.24 6.90 -0.82
N ILE A 346 19.19 7.66 0.26
CA ILE A 346 18.24 7.47 1.34
C ILE A 346 16.94 8.20 1.03
N THR A 347 15.80 7.63 1.41
CA THR A 347 14.51 8.32 1.33
C THR A 347 13.71 8.16 2.61
N ILE A 348 12.96 9.21 2.95
CA ILE A 348 12.13 9.29 4.16
C ILE A 348 10.63 9.28 3.82
N CYS A 349 10.28 8.71 2.67
CA CYS A 349 8.91 8.64 2.19
C CYS A 349 8.66 7.31 1.52
N ALA A 350 7.74 6.52 2.08
CA ALA A 350 7.36 5.21 1.57
C ALA A 350 7.01 5.21 0.08
N GLY A 351 6.30 6.25 -0.39
CA GLY A 351 5.94 6.38 -1.81
C GLY A 351 7.12 6.68 -2.73
N CYS A 352 8.07 7.49 -2.28
CA CYS A 352 9.29 7.73 -3.04
C CYS A 352 10.15 6.47 -3.08
N GLY A 353 10.38 5.81 -1.94
CA GLY A 353 11.15 4.56 -1.86
C GLY A 353 10.61 3.46 -2.75
N ALA A 354 9.30 3.19 -2.71
CA ALA A 354 8.70 2.18 -3.60
C ALA A 354 8.83 2.54 -5.08
N THR A 355 8.67 3.80 -5.47
CA THR A 355 8.78 4.22 -6.87
C THR A 355 10.23 4.22 -7.36
N LEU A 356 11.18 4.68 -6.54
CA LEU A 356 12.60 4.65 -6.84
C LEU A 356 13.14 3.20 -6.92
N LYS A 357 12.71 2.30 -6.02
CA LYS A 357 13.14 0.89 -6.02
C LYS A 357 12.46 0.04 -7.10
N ASN A 358 11.17 0.24 -7.40
CA ASN A 358 10.39 -0.70 -8.22
C ASN A 358 9.95 -0.15 -9.60
N ASP A 359 9.80 1.16 -9.75
CA ASP A 359 9.31 1.76 -11.00
C ASP A 359 10.44 2.37 -11.83
N HIS A 360 11.34 3.14 -11.22
CA HIS A 360 12.51 3.75 -11.86
C HIS A 360 13.41 2.76 -12.63
N PRO A 361 13.63 1.50 -12.19
CA PRO A 361 14.39 0.53 -12.99
C PRO A 361 13.80 0.24 -14.37
N LYS A 362 12.47 0.36 -14.54
CA LYS A 362 11.79 0.20 -15.84
C LYS A 362 12.17 1.32 -16.82
N TYR A 363 12.65 2.45 -16.31
CA TYR A 363 13.10 3.63 -17.05
C TYR A 363 14.64 3.76 -17.07
N GLY A 364 15.36 2.70 -16.67
CA GLY A 364 16.82 2.62 -16.77
C GLY A 364 17.60 3.25 -15.61
N SER A 365 16.97 3.49 -14.46
CA SER A 365 17.67 3.87 -13.24
C SER A 365 18.24 2.65 -12.51
N LYS A 366 19.39 2.82 -11.84
CA LYS A 366 20.05 1.80 -11.01
C LYS A 366 20.51 2.39 -9.67
N LEU A 367 19.85 3.44 -9.20
CA LEU A 367 20.19 4.06 -7.92
C LEU A 367 20.08 3.02 -6.79
N ASN A 368 21.07 2.99 -5.91
CA ASN A 368 21.06 2.17 -4.71
C ASN A 368 20.22 2.89 -3.65
N VAL A 369 18.93 2.55 -3.59
CA VAL A 369 17.95 3.27 -2.76
C VAL A 369 17.69 2.49 -1.49
N GLU A 370 17.70 3.17 -0.35
CA GLU A 370 17.41 2.59 0.97
C GLU A 370 16.38 3.47 1.72
N ASP A 371 15.47 2.84 2.47
CA ASP A 371 14.55 3.61 3.32
C ASP A 371 15.28 4.04 4.58
N ILE A 372 14.95 5.21 5.11
CA ILE A 372 15.59 5.74 6.32
C ILE A 372 15.45 4.82 7.54
N SER A 373 14.36 4.05 7.64
CA SER A 373 14.20 3.09 8.74
C SER A 373 15.19 1.93 8.63
N GLU A 374 15.49 1.45 7.42
CA GLU A 374 16.54 0.45 7.19
C GLU A 374 17.93 1.03 7.50
N PHE A 375 18.17 2.28 7.09
CA PHE A 375 19.46 2.92 7.25
C PHE A 375 19.80 3.26 8.71
N LEU A 376 18.81 3.63 9.53
CA LEU A 376 19.01 4.09 10.91
C LEU A 376 19.01 2.99 11.96
N VAL A 377 18.35 1.84 11.72
CA VAL A 377 18.09 0.84 12.78
C VAL A 377 19.36 0.41 13.55
N ASP A 378 20.49 0.28 12.85
CA ASP A 378 21.77 -0.13 13.46
C ASP A 378 22.74 1.05 13.75
N LYS A 379 22.28 2.30 13.64
CA LYS A 379 23.12 3.51 13.71
C LYS A 379 22.74 4.50 14.80
N LEU A 380 21.69 4.22 15.56
CA LEU A 380 21.21 5.11 16.62
C LEU A 380 21.96 4.87 17.93
N ASP A 381 22.45 5.96 18.52
CA ASP A 381 23.09 6.00 19.83
C ASP A 381 22.04 6.28 20.90
N THR A 382 21.42 5.20 21.40
CA THR A 382 20.35 5.26 22.40
C THR A 382 20.80 5.87 23.73
N SER A 383 22.11 5.94 24.02
CA SER A 383 22.64 6.55 25.25
C SER A 383 22.42 8.06 25.32
N LYS A 384 22.17 8.70 24.17
CA LYS A 384 21.85 10.12 24.06
C LYS A 384 20.36 10.41 24.07
N MET A 385 19.50 9.38 24.09
CA MET A 385 18.05 9.55 24.09
C MET A 385 17.53 9.79 25.51
N LYS A 386 16.60 10.75 25.66
CA LYS A 386 15.81 10.92 26.88
C LYS A 386 14.57 10.02 26.87
N GLU A 387 14.01 9.82 28.05
CA GLU A 387 12.78 9.05 28.24
C GLU A 387 11.55 9.83 27.77
N LEU A 388 10.68 9.21 26.94
CA LEU A 388 9.50 9.87 26.40
C LEU A 388 8.19 9.60 27.14
N ASN A 389 8.13 8.57 28.02
CA ASN A 389 6.96 8.22 28.84
C ASN A 389 5.62 8.32 28.08
N THR A 390 5.54 7.73 26.89
CA THR A 390 4.40 7.87 25.99
C THR A 390 4.04 6.55 25.33
N LYS A 391 2.75 6.37 25.03
CA LYS A 391 2.26 5.20 24.31
C LYS A 391 2.20 5.46 22.82
N VAL A 392 2.84 4.59 22.03
CA VAL A 392 2.98 4.73 20.59
C VAL A 392 2.41 3.51 19.88
N THR A 393 1.72 3.74 18.76
CA THR A 393 1.37 2.69 17.80
C THR A 393 1.97 2.99 16.42
N TRP A 394 2.05 1.98 15.55
CA TRP A 394 2.68 2.07 14.24
C TRP A 394 1.74 1.76 13.09
N HIS A 395 1.63 2.69 12.15
CA HIS A 395 0.97 2.46 10.88
C HIS A 395 1.98 2.14 9.78
N ASP A 396 1.93 0.91 9.27
CA ASP A 396 2.69 0.45 8.10
C ASP A 396 2.15 1.10 6.80
N PRO A 397 2.87 2.05 6.17
CA PRO A 397 2.47 2.55 4.86
C PRO A 397 2.47 1.41 3.84
N CYS A 398 1.46 1.40 2.96
CA CYS A 398 1.32 0.36 1.96
C CYS A 398 2.56 0.24 1.04
N HIS A 399 3.13 1.36 0.63
CA HIS A 399 4.34 1.39 -0.19
C HIS A 399 5.62 0.98 0.57
N LEU A 400 5.63 1.04 1.90
CA LEU A 400 6.76 0.55 2.71
C LEU A 400 6.63 -0.97 2.89
N ALA A 401 5.57 -1.41 3.58
CA ALA A 401 5.40 -2.79 3.98
C ALA A 401 5.06 -3.75 2.83
N ARG A 402 4.32 -3.32 1.80
CA ARG A 402 4.07 -4.14 0.59
C ARG A 402 4.99 -3.80 -0.56
N GLY A 403 5.30 -2.52 -0.74
CA GLY A 403 6.09 -2.06 -1.89
C GLY A 403 7.59 -2.30 -1.72
N GLN A 404 8.12 -2.19 -0.51
CA GLN A 404 9.55 -2.36 -0.23
C GLN A 404 9.84 -3.56 0.66
N ASN A 405 8.80 -4.20 1.22
CA ASN A 405 8.92 -5.33 2.16
C ASN A 405 9.66 -4.97 3.46
N ILE A 406 9.49 -3.73 3.93
CA ILE A 406 10.09 -3.20 5.17
C ILE A 406 8.99 -3.13 6.22
N LYS A 407 9.16 -3.83 7.34
CA LYS A 407 8.16 -3.97 8.41
C LYS A 407 8.79 -3.97 9.80
N ASP A 408 9.93 -4.61 9.95
CA ASP A 408 10.49 -4.89 11.26
C ASP A 408 11.32 -3.69 11.76
N GLN A 409 12.13 -3.10 10.88
CA GLN A 409 13.04 -1.98 11.22
C GLN A 409 12.33 -0.78 11.86
N PRO A 410 11.15 -0.32 11.39
CA PRO A 410 10.44 0.75 12.08
C PRO A 410 10.03 0.40 13.52
N ARG A 411 9.65 -0.85 13.79
CA ARG A 411 9.25 -1.31 15.13
C ARG A 411 10.46 -1.40 16.04
N GLU A 412 11.55 -1.97 15.55
CA GLU A 412 12.83 -2.02 16.27
C GLU A 412 13.29 -0.62 16.70
N ILE A 413 13.21 0.37 15.78
CA ILE A 413 13.54 1.76 16.10
C ILE A 413 12.62 2.35 17.18
N ILE A 414 11.30 2.07 17.14
CA ILE A 414 10.35 2.57 18.14
C ILE A 414 10.65 1.98 19.51
N GLU A 415 10.92 0.68 19.57
CA GLU A 415 11.22 -0.06 20.81
C GLU A 415 12.58 0.33 21.43
N MET A 416 13.51 0.86 20.63
CA MET A 416 14.78 1.40 21.13
C MET A 416 14.62 2.71 21.93
N VAL A 417 13.52 3.43 21.77
CA VAL A 417 13.33 4.73 22.43
C VAL A 417 12.97 4.53 23.91
N PRO A 418 13.78 5.03 24.86
CA PRO A 418 13.51 4.84 26.29
C PRO A 418 12.14 5.39 26.72
N GLY A 419 11.41 4.58 27.49
CA GLY A 419 10.09 4.95 28.05
C GLY A 419 8.94 5.00 27.04
N VAL A 420 9.13 4.52 25.82
CA VAL A 420 8.02 4.30 24.89
C VAL A 420 7.33 2.97 25.20
N GLU A 421 6.01 3.01 25.39
CA GLU A 421 5.15 1.82 25.42
C GLU A 421 4.62 1.58 24.00
N PHE A 422 5.07 0.51 23.34
CA PHE A 422 4.62 0.17 21.99
C PHE A 422 3.40 -0.76 22.01
N GLU A 423 2.34 -0.36 21.31
CA GLU A 423 1.15 -1.18 21.09
C GLU A 423 0.89 -1.35 19.59
N GLU A 424 0.82 -2.59 19.14
CA GLU A 424 0.63 -2.90 17.71
C GLU A 424 -0.80 -2.61 17.26
N LEU A 425 -0.94 -2.04 16.06
CA LEU A 425 -2.24 -1.83 15.42
C LEU A 425 -2.84 -3.18 14.99
N GLU A 426 -4.17 -3.35 15.06
CA GLU A 426 -4.81 -4.63 14.68
C GLU A 426 -4.53 -5.03 13.21
N LEU A 427 -4.62 -4.06 12.29
CA LEU A 427 -4.30 -4.22 10.87
C LEU A 427 -3.33 -3.12 10.44
N PRO A 428 -2.04 -3.19 10.84
CA PRO A 428 -1.09 -2.08 10.71
C PRO A 428 -1.00 -1.56 9.27
N CYS A 429 -0.96 -2.49 8.30
CA CYS A 429 -0.82 -2.20 6.88
C CYS A 429 -2.14 -1.98 6.13
N GLN A 430 -3.30 -1.86 6.80
CA GLN A 430 -4.53 -1.44 6.13
C GLN A 430 -4.36 -0.03 5.56
N CYS A 431 -4.79 0.19 4.30
CA CYS A 431 -4.62 1.46 3.60
C CYS A 431 -5.22 2.62 4.40
N CYS A 432 -4.46 3.71 4.55
CA CYS A 432 -4.97 4.93 5.18
C CYS A 432 -5.98 5.70 4.32
N GLY A 433 -6.06 5.42 3.01
CA GLY A 433 -6.99 6.09 2.07
C GLY A 433 -6.35 7.12 1.13
N ALA A 434 -5.15 7.64 1.43
CA ALA A 434 -4.61 8.80 0.73
C ALA A 434 -4.03 8.53 -0.68
N GLY A 435 -3.58 7.29 -0.93
CA GLY A 435 -2.83 6.91 -2.13
C GLY A 435 -3.64 6.92 -3.43
N GLY A 436 -2.97 6.66 -4.55
CA GLY A 436 -3.64 6.51 -5.86
C GLY A 436 -4.26 7.80 -6.43
N GLY A 437 -3.96 8.96 -5.82
CA GLY A 437 -4.63 10.23 -6.12
C GLY A 437 -6.00 10.38 -5.44
N VAL A 438 -6.46 9.42 -4.65
CA VAL A 438 -7.81 9.40 -4.06
C VAL A 438 -8.02 10.60 -3.14
N LYS A 439 -7.06 10.96 -2.28
CA LYS A 439 -7.21 12.14 -1.41
C LYS A 439 -7.52 13.43 -2.16
N SER A 440 -6.95 13.61 -3.35
CA SER A 440 -7.16 14.82 -4.15
C SER A 440 -8.40 14.72 -5.04
N GLY A 441 -8.71 13.54 -5.58
CA GLY A 441 -9.81 13.36 -6.53
C GLY A 441 -11.15 12.98 -5.90
N LYS A 442 -11.12 12.29 -4.76
CA LYS A 442 -12.26 11.70 -4.02
C LYS A 442 -11.98 11.74 -2.51
N PRO A 443 -11.87 12.95 -1.91
CA PRO A 443 -11.49 13.13 -0.51
C PRO A 443 -12.41 12.42 0.49
N GLU A 444 -13.69 12.27 0.17
CA GLU A 444 -14.70 11.55 0.96
C GLU A 444 -14.31 10.08 1.17
N ILE A 445 -13.80 9.42 0.13
CA ILE A 445 -13.34 8.03 0.20
C ILE A 445 -12.06 7.93 1.04
N ALA A 446 -11.14 8.88 0.85
CA ALA A 446 -9.91 8.92 1.63
C ALA A 446 -10.20 9.13 3.12
N LEU A 447 -11.19 9.96 3.46
CA LEU A 447 -11.57 10.23 4.85
C LEU A 447 -12.24 9.02 5.49
N GLU A 448 -13.17 8.35 4.81
CA GLU A 448 -13.84 7.16 5.38
C GLU A 448 -12.85 6.03 5.69
N LEU A 449 -11.87 5.80 4.81
CA LEU A 449 -10.78 4.86 5.08
C LEU A 449 -9.87 5.30 6.24
N ALA A 450 -9.71 6.60 6.44
CA ALA A 450 -8.98 7.14 7.58
C ALA A 450 -9.75 6.96 8.89
N LYS A 451 -11.09 7.05 8.89
CA LYS A 451 -11.94 6.78 10.07
C LYS A 451 -11.77 5.33 10.52
N ASP A 452 -11.83 4.38 9.59
CA ASP A 452 -11.52 2.96 9.86
C ASP A 452 -10.14 2.79 10.54
N LYS A 453 -9.13 3.53 10.07
CA LYS A 453 -7.78 3.50 10.65
C LYS A 453 -7.74 4.15 12.02
N ALA A 454 -8.42 5.28 12.20
CA ALA A 454 -8.50 6.01 13.46
C ALA A 454 -9.19 5.18 14.56
N GLU A 455 -10.22 4.41 14.21
CA GLU A 455 -10.85 3.46 15.13
C GLU A 455 -9.88 2.37 15.60
N MET A 456 -9.04 1.84 14.70
CA MET A 456 -7.99 0.90 15.09
C MET A 456 -6.96 1.55 16.03
N VAL A 457 -6.61 2.82 15.80
CA VAL A 457 -5.72 3.58 16.69
C VAL A 457 -6.38 3.78 18.06
N ARG A 458 -7.68 4.08 18.11
CA ARG A 458 -8.44 4.25 19.38
C ARG A 458 -8.31 3.04 20.29
N VAL A 459 -8.38 1.83 19.73
CA VAL A 459 -8.27 0.57 20.48
C VAL A 459 -6.91 0.42 21.16
N THR A 460 -5.84 0.93 20.56
CA THR A 460 -4.48 0.86 21.14
C THR A 460 -4.32 1.75 22.38
N GLY A 461 -5.12 2.81 22.50
CA GLY A 461 -4.95 3.83 23.53
C GLY A 461 -3.64 4.63 23.41
N ALA A 462 -3.00 4.63 22.24
CA ALA A 462 -1.75 5.36 22.01
C ALA A 462 -1.96 6.90 21.98
N ASP A 463 -0.98 7.62 22.52
CA ASP A 463 -0.89 9.08 22.41
C ASP A 463 -0.48 9.51 21.00
N TYR A 464 0.36 8.68 20.36
CA TYR A 464 0.88 8.92 19.02
C TYR A 464 0.68 7.71 18.10
N VAL A 465 0.19 7.99 16.90
CA VAL A 465 0.30 7.05 15.78
C VAL A 465 1.47 7.45 14.89
N THR A 466 2.47 6.59 14.84
CA THR A 466 3.70 6.83 14.09
C THR A 466 3.64 6.17 12.72
N THR A 467 4.27 6.81 11.74
CA THR A 467 4.41 6.28 10.38
C THR A 467 5.57 6.97 9.67
N ILE A 468 6.14 6.41 8.60
CA ILE A 468 7.20 7.12 7.84
C ILE A 468 6.66 7.97 6.68
N CYS A 469 5.38 7.80 6.31
CA CYS A 469 4.83 8.43 5.10
C CYS A 469 4.07 9.72 5.43
N PRO A 470 4.50 10.90 4.91
CA PRO A 470 3.79 12.16 5.16
C PRO A 470 2.33 12.17 4.69
N PHE A 471 2.02 11.47 3.59
CA PHE A 471 0.63 11.33 3.12
C PHE A 471 -0.23 10.52 4.10
N CYS A 472 0.36 9.52 4.77
CA CYS A 472 -0.34 8.74 5.77
C CYS A 472 -0.55 9.55 7.04
N GLN A 473 0.45 10.32 7.49
CA GLN A 473 0.31 11.23 8.64
C GLN A 473 -0.90 12.15 8.46
N ILE A 474 -0.92 12.92 7.37
CA ILE A 474 -1.99 13.89 7.11
C ILE A 474 -3.37 13.22 7.11
N ASN A 475 -3.52 12.13 6.35
CA ASN A 475 -4.84 11.54 6.20
C ASN A 475 -5.32 10.79 7.46
N ILE A 476 -4.41 10.17 8.22
CA ILE A 476 -4.76 9.54 9.50
C ILE A 476 -5.16 10.62 10.51
N GLN A 477 -4.47 11.76 10.53
CA GLN A 477 -4.83 12.87 11.43
C GLN A 477 -6.23 13.39 11.11
N ASP A 478 -6.57 13.52 9.83
CA ASP A 478 -7.94 13.88 9.42
C ASP A 478 -8.97 12.89 9.96
N GLY A 479 -8.69 11.58 9.87
CA GLY A 479 -9.55 10.53 10.42
C GLY A 479 -9.69 10.58 11.95
N LEU A 480 -8.58 10.84 12.67
CA LEU A 480 -8.59 11.00 14.13
C LEU A 480 -9.44 12.19 14.57
N ASN A 481 -9.28 13.34 13.90
CA ASN A 481 -10.07 14.54 14.18
C ASN A 481 -11.56 14.28 13.94
N GLU A 482 -11.89 13.60 12.84
CA GLU A 482 -13.26 13.29 12.43
C GLU A 482 -14.00 12.35 13.42
N ILE A 483 -13.28 11.47 14.13
CA ILE A 483 -13.87 10.63 15.19
C ILE A 483 -13.73 11.23 16.60
N GLY A 484 -13.26 12.48 16.72
CA GLY A 484 -13.14 13.19 17.99
C GLY A 484 -11.91 12.83 18.83
N LEU A 485 -10.87 12.23 18.24
CA LEU A 485 -9.58 11.92 18.90
C LEU A 485 -8.50 12.97 18.58
N GLU A 486 -8.84 14.25 18.69
CA GLU A 486 -7.91 15.35 18.40
C GLU A 486 -6.67 15.37 19.31
N ASN A 487 -6.75 14.74 20.47
CA ASN A 487 -5.64 14.58 21.43
C ASN A 487 -4.56 13.61 20.92
N VAL A 488 -4.93 12.63 20.09
CA VAL A 488 -3.98 11.69 19.49
C VAL A 488 -3.33 12.37 18.27
N LYS A 489 -1.99 12.36 18.21
CA LYS A 489 -1.25 13.01 17.13
C LYS A 489 -0.56 12.01 16.21
N THR A 490 -0.56 12.30 14.92
CA THR A 490 0.26 11.56 13.96
C THR A 490 1.69 12.09 13.95
N LEU A 491 2.68 11.22 14.09
CA LEU A 491 4.10 11.59 14.03
C LEU A 491 4.83 10.82 12.94
N ASN A 492 5.82 11.46 12.35
CA ASN A 492 6.79 10.76 11.53
C ASN A 492 7.71 9.97 12.46
N LEU A 493 8.20 8.79 12.06
CA LEU A 493 9.21 8.06 12.85
C LEU A 493 10.40 8.97 13.23
N ILE A 494 10.82 9.83 12.31
CA ILE A 494 11.91 10.78 12.55
C ILE A 494 11.55 11.86 13.57
N GLN A 495 10.28 12.28 13.63
CA GLN A 495 9.83 13.24 14.63
C GLN A 495 9.79 12.61 16.03
N LEU A 496 9.42 11.32 16.14
CA LEU A 496 9.52 10.58 17.40
C LEU A 496 10.99 10.51 17.87
N LEU A 497 11.91 10.17 16.96
CA LEU A 497 13.34 10.16 17.28
C LEU A 497 13.84 11.54 17.71
N LYS A 498 13.43 12.61 17.00
CA LYS A 498 13.78 13.98 17.38
C LYS A 498 13.33 14.30 18.81
N MET A 499 12.10 13.93 19.20
CA MET A 499 11.63 14.12 20.57
C MET A 499 12.55 13.45 21.60
N ALA A 500 13.11 12.28 21.27
CA ALA A 500 14.03 11.55 22.13
C ALA A 500 15.44 12.17 22.19
N TYR A 501 15.90 12.81 21.11
CA TYR A 501 17.22 13.47 21.07
C TYR A 501 17.19 14.95 21.48
N ASP A 502 16.02 15.58 21.52
CA ASP A 502 15.87 16.94 22.01
C ASP A 502 16.24 17.01 23.50
N GLU A 503 16.97 18.06 23.91
CA GLU A 503 17.33 18.30 25.31
C GLU A 503 16.11 18.56 26.21
#